data_AF-A0A820CP40-F1
#
_entry.id   AF-A0A820CP40-F1
#
_cell.length_a   1.000
_cell.length_b   1.000
_cell.length_c   1.000
_cell.angle_alpha   90.00
_cell.angle_beta   90.00
_cell.angle_gamma   90.00
#
_symmetry.space_group_name_H-M   'P 1'
#
loop_
_entity.id
_entity.type
_entity.pdbx_description
1 polymer ?
#
loop_
_entity_poly.entity_id
_entity_poly.type
_entity_poly.pdbx_seq_one_letter_code
_entity_poly.pdbx_strand_id
1 'polypeptide(L)'
;MAALMPSNFEITNGDYVHRRPSGAPSIQLSRLSTGVISRQDSLENVILKDEVTLKRHLGLFSGVCFIVGIIIGSGIFVSPKGVLRGTESVGLCLIIWVAAGLVSLLGALCYAEIGTLIPRNGAEIAYMKEGIGSVHERVGEILAYLFVWTSAFILKPASIAVLTLTFSQYFLSGIFLDCGVSENVVKMTAILAILVLMNINSISVSVANRLNIIFVICKVITILTVIIVGIIRMAQGHVETLKTGFQGTTTKPLNVALAFYSGLWAYDGWNCLNSITEEVKNPKRNLWLSIVLALPSVIILYLLTNISYFTVMNKATLLSSTAVAVTWGEIALGPVVRVLPILISISALGSGNGSLFSSARYCMVGAQYGYLPDVFACIHKKKLTPIPGIVLQGVIAIGLCLPSNIDGLIDFFSFSAWIFYGITFSATLCCKFTMKNAERVISVPIPLIIIIILISIYLVIAPVIAAPQLGFLLASLFILFGLVFYYPFVYRKIEINFISIYKNKAPRPPPSTVDLYFSDIAVNTTPIVDGDSAKQTEISIENLTKEVTAQEILLHQRHRDLEQNSNKEIEPFCFLLNDDSK
;
A
#
# COMPACT_ATOMS: atom_id res chain seq x y z
N MET A 1 -65.22 8.92 19.38
CA MET A 1 -65.92 7.64 19.62
C MET A 1 -65.26 6.97 20.83
N ALA A 2 -65.99 6.19 21.64
CA ALA A 2 -65.55 5.75 22.98
C ALA A 2 -64.26 4.88 22.94
N ALA A 3 -63.28 5.10 23.84
CA ALA A 3 -63.08 4.45 25.17
C ALA A 3 -62.54 3.00 25.06
N LEU A 4 -61.66 2.49 25.95
CA LEU A 4 -61.68 2.60 27.42
C LEU A 4 -60.30 2.80 28.09
N MET A 5 -60.35 3.46 29.26
CA MET A 5 -59.38 3.45 30.38
C MET A 5 -59.99 2.62 31.55
N PRO A 6 -59.46 2.53 32.80
CA PRO A 6 -58.33 3.20 33.47
C PRO A 6 -57.27 2.18 33.95
N SER A 7 -56.39 2.30 34.98
CA SER A 7 -56.17 3.15 36.18
C SER A 7 -54.77 2.79 36.75
N ASN A 8 -54.03 3.47 37.66
CA ASN A 8 -53.97 4.75 38.42
C ASN A 8 -52.52 4.77 39.05
N PHE A 9 -51.92 5.76 39.74
CA PHE A 9 -52.13 7.15 40.20
C PHE A 9 -50.70 7.80 40.36
N GLU A 10 -50.40 9.10 40.44
CA GLU A 10 -50.79 10.21 41.36
C GLU A 10 -50.21 10.07 42.80
N ILE A 11 -49.72 11.09 43.56
CA ILE A 11 -49.59 12.59 43.45
C ILE A 11 -48.62 13.09 44.60
N THR A 12 -47.99 14.29 44.76
CA THR A 12 -47.83 15.63 44.10
C THR A 12 -46.51 16.33 44.61
N ASN A 13 -45.95 17.27 43.81
CA ASN A 13 -45.36 18.60 44.14
C ASN A 13 -44.22 18.85 45.17
N GLY A 14 -43.37 19.88 44.88
CA GLY A 14 -42.88 20.83 45.90
C GLY A 14 -41.50 21.50 45.70
N ASP A 15 -41.39 22.57 44.89
CA ASP A 15 -40.22 23.48 44.87
C ASP A 15 -40.31 24.58 45.94
N TYR A 16 -39.24 24.83 46.71
CA TYR A 16 -38.94 26.15 47.32
C TYR A 16 -37.46 26.29 47.73
N VAL A 17 -36.95 27.52 47.74
CA VAL A 17 -35.53 27.86 47.97
C VAL A 17 -35.33 28.50 49.35
N HIS A 18 -34.35 28.04 50.15
CA HIS A 18 -33.33 28.90 50.82
C HIS A 18 -32.35 28.18 51.79
N ARG A 19 -31.14 28.77 51.87
CA ARG A 19 -30.20 28.86 53.03
C ARG A 19 -29.65 27.57 53.69
N ARG A 20 -28.33 27.38 53.56
CA ARG A 20 -27.45 26.92 54.68
C ARG A 20 -27.30 28.08 55.69
N PRO A 21 -26.96 27.86 56.98
CA PRO A 21 -25.54 27.71 57.37
C PRO A 21 -25.22 26.83 58.61
N SER A 22 -23.92 26.61 58.82
CA SER A 22 -23.20 26.46 60.12
C SER A 22 -23.68 25.44 61.18
N GLY A 23 -22.80 24.46 61.48
CA GLY A 23 -22.85 23.63 62.69
C GLY A 23 -21.80 22.52 62.67
N ALA A 24 -20.84 22.55 63.59
CA ALA A 24 -19.78 21.54 63.74
C ALA A 24 -19.45 21.36 65.23
N PRO A 25 -18.66 20.35 65.66
CA PRO A 25 -18.35 19.06 65.04
C PRO A 25 -18.73 17.87 65.95
N SER A 26 -18.71 16.64 65.45
CA SER A 26 -18.61 15.44 66.31
C SER A 26 -17.88 14.29 65.61
N ILE A 27 -17.07 13.55 66.38
CA ILE A 27 -16.25 12.42 65.92
C ILE A 27 -16.85 11.13 66.50
N GLN A 28 -17.08 10.12 65.66
CA GLN A 28 -17.21 8.73 66.10
C GLN A 28 -16.51 7.80 65.09
N LEU A 29 -15.52 7.05 65.56
CA LEU A 29 -14.82 6.03 64.75
C LEU A 29 -15.71 4.80 64.59
N SER A 30 -15.79 4.25 63.38
CA SER A 30 -16.00 2.80 63.22
C SER A 30 -15.45 2.26 61.88
N ARG A 31 -14.83 1.08 61.95
CA ARG A 31 -14.64 0.08 60.87
C ARG A 31 -13.82 0.45 59.63
N LEU A 32 -12.51 0.29 59.78
CA LEU A 32 -11.60 -0.55 58.96
C LEU A 32 -11.93 -0.90 57.49
N SER A 33 -10.85 -0.88 56.69
CA SER A 33 -10.58 -1.62 55.43
C SER A 33 -10.96 -0.97 54.08
N THR A 34 -10.29 -1.46 53.02
CA THR A 34 -10.37 -1.06 51.60
C THR A 34 -10.12 0.43 51.28
N GLY A 35 -8.83 0.79 51.14
CA GLY A 35 -8.38 2.13 50.73
C GLY A 35 -7.19 2.14 49.76
N VAL A 36 -7.00 1.07 48.97
CA VAL A 36 -5.83 0.89 48.07
C VAL A 36 -6.24 0.73 46.60
N ILE A 37 -7.46 0.26 46.32
CA ILE A 37 -7.99 0.10 44.94
C ILE A 37 -8.53 1.45 44.46
N SER A 38 -7.83 2.08 43.51
CA SER A 38 -8.28 3.18 42.62
C SER A 38 -7.12 3.92 41.94
N ARG A 39 -5.91 3.91 42.54
CA ARG A 39 -4.74 4.64 42.00
C ARG A 39 -3.98 3.92 40.90
N GLN A 40 -3.98 2.58 40.88
CA GLN A 40 -3.39 1.80 39.80
C GLN A 40 -4.19 2.00 38.49
N ASP A 41 -5.49 1.70 38.54
CA ASP A 41 -6.40 1.80 37.38
C ASP A 41 -6.42 3.20 36.75
N SER A 42 -6.26 4.25 37.56
CA SER A 42 -6.27 5.64 37.10
C SER A 42 -4.92 6.13 36.56
N LEU A 43 -3.79 5.50 36.90
CA LEU A 43 -2.52 5.73 36.20
C LEU A 43 -2.48 4.98 34.87
N GLU A 44 -2.89 3.71 34.86
CA GLU A 44 -2.88 2.86 33.66
C GLU A 44 -3.78 3.43 32.54
N ASN A 45 -4.98 3.93 32.90
CA ASN A 45 -5.88 4.64 31.98
C ASN A 45 -5.43 6.06 31.57
N VAL A 46 -4.35 6.59 32.16
CA VAL A 46 -3.72 7.86 31.77
C VAL A 46 -2.52 7.62 30.86
N ILE A 47 -1.68 6.62 31.18
CA ILE A 47 -0.48 6.28 30.39
C ILE A 47 -0.87 5.72 29.01
N LEU A 48 -1.93 4.91 28.91
CA LEU A 48 -2.40 4.30 27.66
C LEU A 48 -3.09 5.26 26.68
N LYS A 49 -2.98 6.59 26.85
CA LYS A 49 -3.80 7.57 26.10
C LYS A 49 -3.06 8.42 25.07
N ASP A 50 -1.72 8.44 25.10
CA ASP A 50 -0.89 9.23 24.18
C ASP A 50 -0.31 8.42 22.99
N GLU A 51 -0.84 7.22 22.72
CA GLU A 51 -0.65 6.62 21.39
C GLU A 51 -1.36 7.48 20.31
N VAL A 52 -0.57 8.06 19.41
CA VAL A 52 -1.04 8.87 18.28
C VAL A 52 -1.65 7.96 17.20
N THR A 53 -2.84 7.45 17.50
CA THR A 53 -3.57 6.50 16.67
C THR A 53 -4.24 7.17 15.46
N LEU A 54 -4.17 6.51 14.29
CA LEU A 54 -4.77 7.00 13.06
C LEU A 54 -6.31 6.99 13.14
N LYS A 55 -6.95 8.10 12.75
CA LYS A 55 -8.41 8.26 12.85
C LYS A 55 -9.13 7.41 11.80
N ARG A 56 -9.78 6.34 12.27
CA ARG A 56 -10.66 5.44 11.48
C ARG A 56 -11.82 6.19 10.84
N HIS A 57 -11.66 6.57 9.57
CA HIS A 57 -12.62 7.39 8.85
C HIS A 57 -13.25 6.68 7.64
N LEU A 58 -12.56 5.73 7.00
CA LEU A 58 -13.02 5.03 5.80
C LEU A 58 -14.11 4.00 6.12
N GLY A 59 -15.33 4.21 5.60
CA GLY A 59 -16.43 3.24 5.67
C GLY A 59 -16.44 2.27 4.49
N LEU A 60 -17.31 1.26 4.52
CA LEU A 60 -17.40 0.22 3.47
C LEU A 60 -17.52 0.79 2.05
N PHE A 61 -18.46 1.70 1.81
CA PHE A 61 -18.63 2.33 0.49
C PHE A 61 -17.36 3.08 0.04
N SER A 62 -16.74 3.83 0.96
CA SER A 62 -15.46 4.51 0.71
C SER A 62 -14.34 3.51 0.39
N GLY A 63 -14.28 2.36 1.06
CA GLY A 63 -13.32 1.29 0.80
C GLY A 63 -13.51 0.63 -0.58
N VAL A 64 -14.75 0.35 -0.98
CA VAL A 64 -15.07 -0.14 -2.34
C VAL A 64 -14.62 0.89 -3.38
N CYS A 65 -15.02 2.15 -3.25
CA CYS A 65 -14.64 3.22 -4.17
C CYS A 65 -13.12 3.47 -4.20
N PHE A 66 -12.42 3.28 -3.08
CA PHE A 66 -10.96 3.39 -2.99
C PHE A 66 -10.25 2.27 -3.75
N ILE A 67 -10.63 1.00 -3.55
CA ILE A 67 -10.06 -0.12 -4.32
C ILE A 67 -10.36 0.06 -5.82
N VAL A 68 -11.61 0.34 -6.18
CA VAL A 68 -12.01 0.53 -7.58
C VAL A 68 -11.24 1.70 -8.22
N GLY A 69 -11.09 2.83 -7.53
CA GLY A 69 -10.39 4.02 -8.04
C GLY A 69 -8.85 3.88 -8.12
N ILE A 70 -8.26 2.94 -7.38
CA ILE A 70 -6.84 2.55 -7.49
C ILE A 70 -6.64 1.60 -8.66
N ILE A 71 -7.36 0.45 -8.65
CA ILE A 71 -7.17 -0.60 -9.66
C ILE A 71 -7.51 -0.07 -11.05
N ILE A 72 -8.55 0.76 -11.18
CA ILE A 72 -8.86 1.47 -12.43
C ILE A 72 -7.79 2.54 -12.68
N GLY A 73 -6.67 2.09 -13.24
CA GLY A 73 -5.55 2.90 -13.71
C GLY A 73 -5.57 3.14 -15.21
N SER A 74 -4.42 3.48 -15.78
CA SER A 74 -4.23 3.53 -17.23
C SER A 74 -4.00 2.14 -17.86
N GLY A 75 -3.79 1.09 -17.06
CA GLY A 75 -3.49 -0.27 -17.53
C GLY A 75 -4.52 -0.83 -18.51
N ILE A 76 -5.82 -0.59 -18.30
CA ILE A 76 -6.90 -1.02 -19.21
C ILE A 76 -6.84 -0.41 -20.63
N PHE A 77 -6.04 0.64 -20.84
CA PHE A 77 -5.79 1.25 -22.15
C PHE A 77 -4.47 0.76 -22.79
N VAL A 78 -3.59 0.11 -22.03
CA VAL A 78 -2.26 -0.39 -22.48
C VAL A 78 -2.30 -1.91 -22.66
N SER A 79 -2.69 -2.62 -21.60
CA SER A 79 -2.69 -4.08 -21.49
C SER A 79 -3.46 -4.85 -22.57
N PRO A 80 -4.58 -4.38 -23.17
CA PRO A 80 -5.30 -5.13 -24.21
C PRO A 80 -4.41 -5.61 -25.37
N LYS A 81 -3.41 -4.79 -25.75
CA LYS A 81 -2.44 -5.14 -26.79
C LYS A 81 -1.50 -6.27 -26.36
N GLY A 82 -0.98 -6.22 -25.13
CA GLY A 82 -0.12 -7.25 -24.56
C GLY A 82 -0.86 -8.58 -24.33
N VAL A 83 -2.07 -8.52 -23.77
CA VAL A 83 -2.93 -9.70 -23.59
C VAL A 83 -3.24 -10.35 -24.94
N LEU A 84 -3.69 -9.59 -25.95
CA LEU A 84 -3.99 -10.15 -27.27
C LEU A 84 -2.74 -10.69 -27.99
N ARG A 85 -1.56 -10.05 -27.83
CA ARG A 85 -0.30 -10.55 -28.39
C ARG A 85 0.09 -11.91 -27.78
N GLY A 86 -0.12 -12.09 -26.46
CA GLY A 86 0.21 -13.35 -25.77
C GLY A 86 -0.85 -14.45 -25.92
N THR A 87 -2.06 -14.17 -26.40
CA THR A 87 -3.13 -15.17 -26.59
C THR A 87 -3.47 -15.50 -28.04
N GLU A 88 -3.18 -14.58 -28.97
CA GLU A 88 -3.40 -14.68 -30.43
C GLU A 88 -4.88 -14.80 -30.88
N SER A 89 -5.82 -15.10 -29.98
CA SER A 89 -7.29 -15.16 -30.22
C SER A 89 -8.12 -14.28 -29.28
N VAL A 90 -9.33 -13.93 -29.74
CA VAL A 90 -10.28 -13.07 -29.00
C VAL A 90 -10.84 -13.81 -27.78
N GLY A 91 -11.23 -15.07 -27.96
CA GLY A 91 -11.80 -15.90 -26.90
C GLY A 91 -10.83 -16.11 -25.74
N LEU A 92 -9.55 -16.45 -26.03
CA LEU A 92 -8.55 -16.59 -24.97
C LEU A 92 -8.17 -15.25 -24.35
N CYS A 93 -8.11 -14.15 -25.12
CA CYS A 93 -7.90 -12.80 -24.58
C CYS A 93 -8.95 -12.45 -23.50
N LEU A 94 -10.24 -12.65 -23.81
CA LEU A 94 -11.33 -12.39 -22.86
C LEU A 94 -11.29 -13.33 -21.64
N ILE A 95 -10.91 -14.60 -21.81
CA ILE A 95 -10.68 -15.52 -20.68
C ILE A 95 -9.53 -15.03 -19.78
N ILE A 96 -8.41 -14.58 -20.34
CA ILE A 96 -7.28 -14.08 -19.53
C ILE A 96 -7.66 -12.82 -18.74
N TRP A 97 -8.50 -11.94 -19.28
CA TRP A 97 -9.04 -10.81 -18.51
C TRP A 97 -9.87 -11.24 -17.30
N VAL A 98 -10.68 -12.29 -17.40
CA VAL A 98 -11.41 -12.86 -16.25
C VAL A 98 -10.45 -13.59 -15.30
N ALA A 99 -9.54 -14.42 -15.83
CA ALA A 99 -8.64 -15.23 -15.03
C ALA A 99 -7.64 -14.38 -14.22
N ALA A 100 -7.07 -13.33 -14.82
CA ALA A 100 -6.22 -12.37 -14.12
C ALA A 100 -6.98 -11.67 -12.98
N GLY A 101 -8.25 -11.33 -13.17
CA GLY A 101 -9.09 -10.76 -12.14
C GLY A 101 -9.43 -11.72 -10.99
N LEU A 102 -9.68 -13.00 -11.31
CA LEU A 102 -9.86 -14.05 -10.30
C LEU A 102 -8.57 -14.32 -9.50
N VAL A 103 -7.41 -14.30 -10.17
CA VAL A 103 -6.08 -14.37 -9.54
C VAL A 103 -5.88 -13.19 -8.60
N SER A 104 -6.20 -11.95 -9.02
CA SER A 104 -6.15 -10.76 -8.16
C SER A 104 -7.13 -10.83 -6.98
N LEU A 105 -8.33 -11.37 -7.16
CA LEU A 105 -9.30 -11.58 -6.07
C LEU A 105 -8.79 -12.62 -5.04
N LEU A 106 -8.21 -13.73 -5.49
CA LEU A 106 -7.61 -14.74 -4.60
C LEU A 106 -6.41 -14.16 -3.83
N GLY A 107 -5.54 -13.40 -4.51
CA GLY A 107 -4.44 -12.69 -3.88
C GLY A 107 -4.90 -11.68 -2.83
N ALA A 108 -5.90 -10.86 -3.16
CA ALA A 108 -6.49 -9.88 -2.25
C ALA A 108 -7.18 -10.54 -1.04
N LEU A 109 -7.79 -11.71 -1.18
CA LEU A 109 -8.34 -12.48 -0.06
C LEU A 109 -7.24 -13.04 0.85
N CYS A 110 -6.13 -13.54 0.30
CA CYS A 110 -4.98 -13.99 1.09
C CYS A 110 -4.33 -12.82 1.86
N TYR A 111 -4.34 -11.62 1.26
CA TYR A 111 -3.93 -10.37 1.92
C TYR A 111 -4.93 -9.96 3.01
N ALA A 112 -6.24 -10.04 2.77
CA ALA A 112 -7.26 -9.67 3.76
C ALA A 112 -7.18 -10.53 5.03
N GLU A 113 -6.83 -11.82 4.91
CA GLU A 113 -6.54 -12.66 6.08
C GLU A 113 -5.29 -12.18 6.83
N ILE A 114 -4.12 -12.11 6.19
CA ILE A 114 -2.89 -11.74 6.92
C ILE A 114 -2.90 -10.29 7.43
N GLY A 115 -3.61 -9.37 6.76
CA GLY A 115 -3.81 -7.99 7.21
C GLY A 115 -4.86 -7.81 8.32
N THR A 116 -5.75 -8.78 8.54
CA THR A 116 -6.61 -8.80 9.74
C THR A 116 -5.98 -9.59 10.90
N LEU A 117 -5.04 -10.49 10.60
CA LEU A 117 -4.24 -11.23 11.58
C LEU A 117 -3.07 -10.40 12.14
N ILE A 118 -2.40 -9.62 11.29
CA ILE A 118 -1.25 -8.75 11.61
C ILE A 118 -1.65 -7.29 11.27
N PRO A 119 -2.42 -6.62 12.16
CA PRO A 119 -2.91 -5.26 11.92
C PRO A 119 -1.83 -4.22 12.26
N ARG A 120 -0.74 -4.19 11.48
CA ARG A 120 0.39 -3.28 11.65
C ARG A 120 0.68 -2.49 10.36
N ASN A 121 0.97 -1.20 10.52
CA ASN A 121 1.51 -0.35 9.44
C ASN A 121 2.72 -0.99 8.73
N GLY A 122 2.86 -0.72 7.43
CA GLY A 122 3.91 -1.32 6.58
C GLY A 122 3.48 -2.56 5.80
N ALA A 123 2.29 -3.12 6.08
CA ALA A 123 1.65 -4.22 5.34
C ALA A 123 2.61 -5.36 4.99
N GLU A 124 3.00 -5.53 3.72
CA GLU A 124 3.88 -6.62 3.26
C GLU A 124 5.21 -6.70 4.02
N ILE A 125 5.77 -5.57 4.50
CA ILE A 125 6.98 -5.54 5.34
C ILE A 125 6.72 -6.29 6.66
N ALA A 126 5.59 -6.02 7.30
CA ALA A 126 5.17 -6.70 8.54
C ALA A 126 4.75 -8.15 8.26
N TYR A 127 4.07 -8.43 7.15
CA TYR A 127 3.65 -9.78 6.77
C TYR A 127 4.85 -10.71 6.53
N MET A 128 5.93 -10.22 5.93
CA MET A 128 7.17 -10.98 5.79
C MET A 128 7.91 -11.10 7.12
N LYS A 129 8.13 -9.98 7.85
CA LYS A 129 8.89 -10.01 9.11
C LYS A 129 8.23 -10.89 10.16
N GLU A 130 6.91 -10.79 10.34
CA GLU A 130 6.18 -11.48 11.42
C GLU A 130 5.56 -12.81 10.94
N GLY A 131 5.01 -12.85 9.72
CA GLY A 131 4.37 -14.06 9.18
C GLY A 131 5.38 -15.17 8.86
N ILE A 132 6.45 -14.86 8.11
CA ILE A 132 7.54 -15.82 7.86
C ILE A 132 8.47 -15.92 9.07
N GLY A 133 8.66 -14.82 9.81
CA GLY A 133 9.42 -14.84 11.06
C GLY A 133 8.86 -15.79 12.12
N SER A 134 7.53 -16.03 12.13
CA SER A 134 6.90 -17.04 13.00
C SER A 134 7.36 -18.48 12.74
N VAL A 135 7.99 -18.76 11.59
CA VAL A 135 8.65 -20.03 11.28
C VAL A 135 10.17 -19.90 11.42
N HIS A 136 10.76 -18.82 10.91
CA HIS A 136 12.20 -18.56 11.04
C HIS A 136 12.49 -17.05 10.98
N GLU A 137 12.54 -16.40 12.14
CA GLU A 137 12.78 -14.96 12.37
C GLU A 137 13.72 -14.30 11.35
N ARG A 138 14.98 -14.76 11.27
CA ARG A 138 16.01 -14.19 10.38
C ARG A 138 15.64 -14.24 8.90
N VAL A 139 14.87 -15.23 8.46
CA VAL A 139 14.39 -15.34 7.06
C VAL A 139 13.27 -14.33 6.83
N GLY A 140 12.35 -14.16 7.80
CA GLY A 140 11.34 -13.11 7.76
C GLY A 140 11.96 -11.71 7.65
N GLU A 141 12.99 -11.42 8.45
CA GLU A 141 13.71 -10.13 8.39
C GLU A 141 14.48 -9.93 7.06
N ILE A 142 15.20 -10.95 6.57
CA ILE A 142 15.89 -10.88 5.27
C ILE A 142 14.88 -10.62 4.14
N LEU A 143 13.73 -11.32 4.12
CA LEU A 143 12.73 -11.16 3.08
C LEU A 143 12.02 -9.80 3.17
N ALA A 144 11.71 -9.31 4.37
CA ALA A 144 11.17 -7.96 4.57
C ALA A 144 12.16 -6.87 4.12
N TYR A 145 13.45 -7.02 4.40
CA TYR A 145 14.51 -6.15 3.87
C TYR A 145 14.56 -6.18 2.33
N LEU A 146 14.63 -7.38 1.74
CA LEU A 146 14.69 -7.56 0.28
C LEU A 146 13.45 -7.01 -0.41
N PHE A 147 12.28 -7.07 0.23
CA PHE A 147 11.06 -6.44 -0.26
C PHE A 147 11.11 -4.92 -0.20
N VAL A 148 11.67 -4.30 0.85
CA VAL A 148 11.91 -2.85 0.91
C VAL A 148 12.91 -2.41 -0.14
N TRP A 149 14.03 -3.11 -0.29
CA TRP A 149 15.03 -2.90 -1.34
C TRP A 149 14.40 -2.95 -2.74
N THR A 150 13.74 -4.05 -3.08
CA THR A 150 13.12 -4.24 -4.40
C THR A 150 11.99 -3.25 -4.65
N SER A 151 11.19 -2.92 -3.64
CA SER A 151 10.13 -1.93 -3.77
C SER A 151 10.69 -0.53 -4.04
N ALA A 152 11.72 -0.11 -3.29
CA ALA A 152 12.30 1.23 -3.42
C ALA A 152 13.08 1.42 -4.72
N PHE A 153 13.79 0.40 -5.20
CA PHE A 153 14.68 0.54 -6.37
C PHE A 153 14.13 -0.05 -7.68
N ILE A 154 13.19 -1.00 -7.63
CA ILE A 154 12.58 -1.62 -8.82
C ILE A 154 11.08 -1.29 -8.92
N LEU A 155 10.24 -1.78 -8.01
CA LEU A 155 8.79 -1.83 -8.24
C LEU A 155 8.16 -0.43 -8.34
N LYS A 156 8.49 0.45 -7.39
CA LYS A 156 7.90 1.78 -7.34
C LYS A 156 8.43 2.72 -8.45
N PRO A 157 9.75 2.79 -8.74
CA PRO A 157 10.25 3.54 -9.89
C PRO A 157 9.74 3.02 -11.24
N ALA A 158 9.65 1.70 -11.44
CA ALA A 158 9.13 1.11 -12.68
C ALA A 158 7.65 1.45 -12.89
N SER A 159 6.82 1.38 -11.84
CA SER A 159 5.41 1.83 -11.89
C SER A 159 5.30 3.30 -12.34
N ILE A 160 6.08 4.20 -11.73
CA ILE A 160 6.11 5.63 -12.10
C ILE A 160 6.54 5.82 -13.57
N ALA A 161 7.56 5.08 -14.03
CA ALA A 161 8.03 5.12 -15.42
C ALA A 161 6.96 4.64 -16.41
N VAL A 162 6.32 3.48 -16.19
CA VAL A 162 5.22 2.99 -17.05
C VAL A 162 4.07 3.99 -17.13
N LEU A 163 3.67 4.56 -16.00
CA LEU A 163 2.52 5.48 -15.92
C LEU A 163 2.82 6.82 -16.62
N THR A 164 4.04 7.34 -16.53
CA THR A 164 4.43 8.61 -17.19
C THR A 164 4.79 8.45 -18.66
N LEU A 165 5.32 7.30 -19.08
CA LEU A 165 5.40 6.92 -20.50
C LEU A 165 3.99 6.75 -21.10
N THR A 166 3.06 6.12 -20.38
CA THR A 166 1.66 5.98 -20.81
C THR A 166 0.97 7.34 -20.96
N PHE A 167 1.15 8.25 -19.99
CA PHE A 167 0.70 9.65 -20.11
C PHE A 167 1.20 10.27 -21.41
N SER A 168 2.51 10.15 -21.66
CA SER A 168 3.17 10.81 -22.80
C SER A 168 2.72 10.25 -24.14
N GLN A 169 2.58 8.93 -24.25
CA GLN A 169 2.07 8.27 -25.45
C GLN A 169 0.65 8.76 -25.79
N TYR A 170 -0.27 8.76 -24.82
CA TYR A 170 -1.65 9.20 -25.04
C TYR A 170 -1.78 10.72 -25.22
N PHE A 171 -0.98 11.52 -24.53
CA PHE A 171 -0.97 12.98 -24.68
C PHE A 171 -0.48 13.39 -26.07
N LEU A 172 0.64 12.84 -26.53
CA LEU A 172 1.20 13.15 -27.83
C LEU A 172 0.35 12.60 -28.97
N SER A 173 -0.20 11.38 -28.86
CA SER A 173 -1.16 10.85 -29.83
C SER A 173 -2.49 11.63 -29.88
N GLY A 174 -2.84 12.39 -28.83
CA GLY A 174 -4.00 13.30 -28.84
C GLY A 174 -3.75 14.64 -29.54
N ILE A 175 -2.49 15.11 -29.54
CA ILE A 175 -2.07 16.36 -30.18
C ILE A 175 -1.70 16.11 -31.66
N PHE A 176 -1.00 15.01 -31.94
CA PHE A 176 -0.41 14.66 -33.22
C PHE A 176 -1.11 13.45 -33.85
N LEU A 177 -2.44 13.46 -33.92
CA LEU A 177 -3.26 12.37 -34.46
C LEU A 177 -2.81 11.95 -35.88
N ASP A 178 -2.55 12.93 -36.74
CA ASP A 178 -2.19 12.72 -38.14
C ASP A 178 -0.69 12.40 -38.37
N CYS A 179 0.12 12.26 -37.30
CA CYS A 179 1.58 12.18 -37.38
C CYS A 179 2.20 11.10 -36.47
N GLY A 180 3.16 10.35 -37.01
CA GLY A 180 3.94 9.38 -36.22
C GLY A 180 4.83 10.07 -35.17
N VAL A 181 4.49 9.91 -33.88
CA VAL A 181 5.29 10.44 -32.76
C VAL A 181 6.55 9.58 -32.54
N SER A 182 7.73 10.20 -32.56
CA SER A 182 9.00 9.52 -32.27
C SER A 182 9.11 9.11 -30.79
N GLU A 183 9.62 7.90 -30.54
CA GLU A 183 9.83 7.34 -29.20
C GLU A 183 10.65 8.27 -28.28
N ASN A 184 11.64 8.97 -28.84
CA ASN A 184 12.45 9.95 -28.10
C ASN A 184 11.60 11.12 -27.56
N VAL A 185 10.61 11.58 -28.31
CA VAL A 185 9.69 12.64 -27.86
C VAL A 185 8.79 12.13 -26.74
N VAL A 186 8.28 10.88 -26.86
CA VAL A 186 7.51 10.22 -25.78
C VAL A 186 8.34 10.13 -24.49
N LYS A 187 9.61 9.71 -24.59
CA LYS A 187 10.53 9.61 -23.45
C LYS A 187 10.87 10.97 -22.85
N MET A 188 11.13 12.00 -23.66
CA MET A 188 11.35 13.37 -23.17
C MET A 188 10.12 13.96 -22.47
N THR A 189 8.92 13.76 -23.01
CA THR A 189 7.66 14.19 -22.37
C THR A 189 7.42 13.44 -21.06
N ALA A 190 7.80 12.15 -20.96
CA ALA A 190 7.67 11.38 -19.73
C ALA A 190 8.62 11.88 -18.63
N ILE A 191 9.87 12.18 -18.98
CA ILE A 191 10.86 12.78 -18.07
C ILE A 191 10.38 14.15 -17.57
N LEU A 192 9.87 15.00 -18.47
CA LEU A 192 9.27 16.29 -18.09
C LEU A 192 8.08 16.11 -17.13
N ALA A 193 7.21 15.12 -17.38
CA ALA A 193 6.09 14.80 -16.49
C ALA A 193 6.57 14.35 -15.10
N ILE A 194 7.59 13.49 -15.02
CA ILE A 194 8.20 13.09 -13.74
C ILE A 194 8.73 14.32 -12.99
N LEU A 195 9.49 15.20 -13.66
CA LEU A 195 10.04 16.42 -13.05
C LEU A 195 8.95 17.37 -12.55
N VAL A 196 7.85 17.54 -13.29
CA VAL A 196 6.68 18.31 -12.84
C VAL A 196 6.02 17.68 -11.61
N LEU A 197 5.82 16.36 -11.61
CA LEU A 197 5.25 15.64 -10.47
C LEU A 197 6.17 15.70 -9.23
N MET A 198 7.49 15.60 -9.38
CA MET A 198 8.46 15.77 -8.30
C MET A 198 8.36 17.15 -7.67
N ASN A 199 8.24 18.21 -8.48
CA ASN A 199 8.08 19.58 -8.00
C ASN A 199 6.75 19.76 -7.23
N ILE A 200 5.62 19.32 -7.81
CA ILE A 200 4.29 19.41 -7.16
C ILE A 200 4.29 18.69 -5.81
N ASN A 201 4.78 17.45 -5.75
CA ASN A 201 4.83 16.66 -4.52
C ASN A 201 5.84 17.21 -3.49
N SER A 202 6.89 17.90 -3.93
CA SER A 202 7.84 18.59 -3.05
C SER A 202 7.35 19.96 -2.57
N ILE A 203 6.27 20.50 -3.14
CA ILE A 203 5.68 21.80 -2.77
C ILE A 203 4.46 21.62 -1.85
N SER A 204 3.47 20.79 -2.21
CA SER A 204 2.25 20.65 -1.40
C SER A 204 1.51 19.32 -1.57
N VAL A 205 1.45 18.55 -0.48
CA VAL A 205 0.63 17.34 -0.34
C VAL A 205 -0.86 17.61 -0.62
N SER A 206 -1.37 18.77 -0.19
CA SER A 206 -2.78 19.15 -0.34
C SER A 206 -3.17 19.44 -1.81
N VAL A 207 -2.22 19.90 -2.63
CA VAL A 207 -2.46 20.07 -4.07
C VAL A 207 -2.44 18.71 -4.77
N ALA A 208 -1.41 17.89 -4.51
CA ALA A 208 -1.30 16.55 -5.08
C ALA A 208 -2.53 15.67 -4.79
N ASN A 209 -3.06 15.71 -3.56
CA ASN A 209 -4.23 14.92 -3.19
C ASN A 209 -5.54 15.41 -3.84
N ARG A 210 -5.72 16.74 -3.99
CA ARG A 210 -6.92 17.30 -4.66
C ARG A 210 -6.96 16.99 -6.15
N LEU A 211 -5.80 16.99 -6.82
CA LEU A 211 -5.69 16.60 -8.23
C LEU A 211 -6.13 15.13 -8.45
N ASN A 212 -5.73 14.22 -7.57
CA ASN A 212 -6.08 12.79 -7.67
C ASN A 212 -7.60 12.53 -7.71
N ILE A 213 -8.41 13.32 -6.99
CA ILE A 213 -9.87 13.18 -6.98
C ILE A 213 -10.45 13.49 -8.37
N ILE A 214 -9.97 14.55 -9.02
CA ILE A 214 -10.40 14.94 -10.38
C ILE A 214 -10.03 13.82 -11.37
N PHE A 215 -8.81 13.29 -11.26
CA PHE A 215 -8.32 12.23 -12.14
C PHE A 215 -9.13 10.92 -12.03
N VAL A 216 -9.62 10.56 -10.83
CA VAL A 216 -10.54 9.41 -10.63
C VAL A 216 -11.89 9.64 -11.31
N ILE A 217 -12.43 10.87 -11.29
CA ILE A 217 -13.68 11.19 -11.99
C ILE A 217 -13.48 11.05 -13.52
N CYS A 218 -12.39 11.59 -14.07
CA CYS A 218 -12.05 11.45 -15.50
C CYS A 218 -11.92 9.98 -15.92
N LYS A 219 -11.26 9.14 -15.11
CA LYS A 219 -11.11 7.68 -15.33
C LYS A 219 -12.47 6.98 -15.49
N VAL A 220 -13.39 7.19 -14.54
CA VAL A 220 -14.69 6.52 -14.53
C VAL A 220 -15.53 6.94 -15.72
N ILE A 221 -15.59 8.25 -16.04
CA ILE A 221 -16.29 8.75 -17.24
C ILE A 221 -15.75 8.09 -18.51
N THR A 222 -14.42 8.05 -18.67
CA THR A 222 -13.75 7.47 -19.85
C THR A 222 -14.16 6.03 -20.11
N ILE A 223 -14.13 5.18 -19.07
CA ILE A 223 -14.48 3.76 -19.21
C ILE A 223 -15.97 3.58 -19.48
N LEU A 224 -16.85 4.34 -18.82
CA LEU A 224 -18.29 4.30 -19.09
C LEU A 224 -18.60 4.70 -20.54
N THR A 225 -17.94 5.72 -21.11
CA THR A 225 -18.06 6.07 -22.53
C THR A 225 -17.65 4.90 -23.44
N VAL A 226 -16.51 4.25 -23.19
CA VAL A 226 -16.06 3.10 -24.00
C VAL A 226 -17.06 1.94 -23.93
N ILE A 227 -17.59 1.63 -22.74
CA ILE A 227 -18.58 0.55 -22.56
C ILE A 227 -19.90 0.87 -23.28
N ILE A 228 -20.46 2.07 -23.09
CA ILE A 228 -21.74 2.49 -23.70
C ILE A 228 -21.67 2.44 -25.23
N VAL A 229 -20.59 2.96 -25.82
CA VAL A 229 -20.40 2.93 -27.28
C VAL A 229 -20.19 1.50 -27.79
N GLY A 230 -19.52 0.64 -27.04
CA GLY A 230 -19.38 -0.78 -27.34
C GLY A 230 -20.72 -1.51 -27.40
N ILE A 231 -21.62 -1.23 -26.45
CA ILE A 231 -22.98 -1.77 -26.41
C ILE A 231 -23.80 -1.27 -27.62
N ILE A 232 -23.69 0.02 -27.99
CA ILE A 232 -24.37 0.58 -29.16
C ILE A 232 -23.86 -0.08 -30.45
N ARG A 233 -22.54 -0.24 -30.64
CA ARG A 233 -21.96 -0.92 -31.81
C ARG A 233 -22.37 -2.40 -31.89
N MET A 234 -22.45 -3.08 -30.76
CA MET A 234 -22.97 -4.45 -30.65
C MET A 234 -24.44 -4.54 -31.04
N ALA A 235 -25.29 -3.61 -30.58
CA ALA A 235 -26.70 -3.53 -30.96
C ALA A 235 -26.92 -3.19 -32.44
N GLN A 236 -25.97 -2.49 -33.07
CA GLN A 236 -25.89 -2.28 -34.52
C GLN A 236 -25.36 -3.51 -35.29
N GLY A 237 -25.09 -4.64 -34.64
CA GLY A 237 -24.63 -5.88 -35.26
C GLY A 237 -23.13 -5.99 -35.52
N HIS A 238 -22.30 -5.05 -35.03
CA HIS A 238 -20.84 -5.10 -35.23
C HIS A 238 -20.18 -6.13 -34.30
N VAL A 239 -20.30 -7.41 -34.63
CA VAL A 239 -19.83 -8.54 -33.80
C VAL A 239 -18.89 -9.51 -34.53
N GLU A 240 -18.47 -9.20 -35.76
CA GLU A 240 -17.68 -10.14 -36.59
C GLU A 240 -16.34 -10.55 -35.95
N THR A 241 -15.61 -9.61 -35.33
CA THR A 241 -14.38 -9.96 -34.60
C THR A 241 -14.66 -10.88 -33.41
N LEU A 242 -15.77 -10.69 -32.69
CA LEU A 242 -16.17 -11.54 -31.56
C LEU A 242 -16.52 -12.96 -32.02
N LYS A 243 -17.18 -13.12 -33.18
CA LYS A 243 -17.47 -14.43 -33.79
C LYS A 243 -16.21 -15.26 -34.11
N THR A 244 -15.04 -14.64 -34.27
CA THR A 244 -13.79 -15.39 -34.48
C THR A 244 -13.39 -16.24 -33.28
N GLY A 245 -13.84 -15.89 -32.06
CA GLY A 245 -13.65 -16.69 -30.85
C GLY A 245 -12.21 -17.16 -30.66
N PHE A 246 -12.02 -18.49 -30.69
CA PHE A 246 -10.73 -19.16 -30.47
C PHE A 246 -9.89 -19.40 -31.74
N GLN A 247 -10.26 -18.80 -32.88
CA GLN A 247 -9.49 -18.93 -34.13
C GLN A 247 -8.08 -18.34 -33.98
N GLY A 248 -7.07 -19.19 -34.21
CA GLY A 248 -5.66 -18.83 -34.03
C GLY A 248 -5.28 -18.62 -32.57
N THR A 249 -5.81 -19.43 -31.64
CA THR A 249 -5.36 -19.42 -30.23
C THR A 249 -3.95 -20.00 -30.13
N THR A 250 -3.09 -19.36 -29.35
CA THR A 250 -1.72 -19.85 -29.14
C THR A 250 -1.70 -21.21 -28.44
N THR A 251 -0.81 -22.11 -28.90
CA THR A 251 -0.61 -23.45 -28.30
C THR A 251 0.53 -23.50 -27.28
N LYS A 252 1.21 -22.38 -27.03
CA LYS A 252 2.39 -22.29 -26.17
C LYS A 252 2.01 -21.72 -24.78
N PRO A 253 2.03 -22.52 -23.70
CA PRO A 253 1.72 -22.02 -22.35
C PRO A 253 2.63 -20.88 -21.87
N LEU A 254 3.83 -20.80 -22.42
CA LEU A 254 4.82 -19.74 -22.19
C LEU A 254 4.35 -18.36 -22.68
N ASN A 255 3.63 -18.28 -23.82
CA ASN A 255 3.07 -17.03 -24.33
C ASN A 255 1.95 -16.50 -23.40
N VAL A 256 1.18 -17.43 -22.81
CA VAL A 256 0.06 -17.11 -21.91
C VAL A 256 0.54 -16.46 -20.61
N ALA A 257 1.77 -16.75 -20.14
CA ALA A 257 2.35 -16.09 -18.97
C ALA A 257 2.57 -14.57 -19.19
N LEU A 258 2.99 -14.17 -20.40
CA LEU A 258 3.15 -12.76 -20.77
C LEU A 258 1.79 -12.05 -20.96
N ALA A 259 0.77 -12.78 -21.42
CA ALA A 259 -0.61 -12.29 -21.41
C ALA A 259 -1.12 -12.07 -19.97
N PHE A 260 -0.78 -12.96 -19.03
CA PHE A 260 -1.08 -12.78 -17.62
C PHE A 260 -0.35 -11.56 -17.03
N TYR A 261 0.94 -11.34 -17.29
CA TYR A 261 1.64 -10.12 -16.86
C TYR A 261 0.91 -8.85 -17.33
N SER A 262 0.56 -8.79 -18.62
CA SER A 262 -0.20 -7.67 -19.19
C SER A 262 -1.55 -7.47 -18.49
N GLY A 263 -2.33 -8.55 -18.29
CA GLY A 263 -3.62 -8.47 -17.61
C GLY A 263 -3.52 -8.08 -16.13
N LEU A 264 -2.57 -8.67 -15.40
CA LEU A 264 -2.38 -8.46 -13.96
C LEU A 264 -1.83 -7.07 -13.65
N TRP A 265 -1.02 -6.46 -14.53
CA TRP A 265 -0.66 -5.05 -14.46
C TRP A 265 -1.89 -4.12 -14.48
N ALA A 266 -2.91 -4.43 -15.28
CA ALA A 266 -4.15 -3.64 -15.29
C ALA A 266 -4.99 -3.83 -14.01
N TYR A 267 -4.81 -4.94 -13.28
CA TYR A 267 -5.46 -5.19 -12.00
C TYR A 267 -4.63 -4.74 -10.77
N ASP A 268 -3.42 -4.18 -10.93
CA ASP A 268 -2.51 -3.87 -9.82
C ASP A 268 -3.10 -2.87 -8.80
N GLY A 269 -2.60 -2.93 -7.56
CA GLY A 269 -3.05 -2.09 -6.45
C GLY A 269 -4.20 -2.67 -5.61
N TRP A 270 -4.64 -3.91 -5.88
CA TRP A 270 -5.60 -4.64 -5.03
C TRP A 270 -5.09 -4.85 -3.59
N ASN A 271 -3.77 -4.81 -3.38
CA ASN A 271 -3.11 -4.86 -2.08
C ASN A 271 -3.17 -3.52 -1.30
N CYS A 272 -3.42 -2.38 -1.95
CA CYS A 272 -3.23 -1.07 -1.31
C CYS A 272 -4.16 -0.77 -0.13
N LEU A 273 -5.33 -1.40 0.00
CA LEU A 273 -6.21 -1.19 1.16
C LEU A 273 -5.62 -1.79 2.44
N ASN A 274 -4.81 -2.85 2.34
CA ASN A 274 -4.11 -3.43 3.49
C ASN A 274 -3.14 -2.42 4.13
N SER A 275 -2.44 -1.63 3.31
CA SER A 275 -1.47 -0.62 3.75
C SER A 275 -2.08 0.53 4.57
N ILE A 276 -3.41 0.65 4.62
CA ILE A 276 -4.15 1.65 5.41
C ILE A 276 -5.24 1.01 6.29
N THR A 277 -5.09 -0.27 6.66
CA THR A 277 -6.07 -1.01 7.49
C THR A 277 -6.41 -0.29 8.80
N GLU A 278 -5.47 0.44 9.38
CA GLU A 278 -5.67 1.23 10.60
C GLU A 278 -6.65 2.40 10.40
N GLU A 279 -6.79 2.95 9.19
CA GLU A 279 -7.72 4.04 8.84
C GLU A 279 -9.14 3.56 8.50
N VAL A 280 -9.34 2.24 8.38
CA VAL A 280 -10.63 1.60 8.04
C VAL A 280 -11.51 1.46 9.28
N LYS A 281 -12.77 1.92 9.19
CA LYS A 281 -13.79 1.66 10.22
C LYS A 281 -14.16 0.19 10.22
N ASN A 282 -14.04 -0.49 11.36
CA ASN A 282 -14.28 -1.93 11.51
C ASN A 282 -13.55 -2.76 10.41
N PRO A 283 -12.20 -2.82 10.43
CA PRO A 283 -11.43 -3.49 9.37
C PRO A 283 -11.79 -4.97 9.26
N LYS A 284 -12.02 -5.64 10.41
CA LYS A 284 -12.53 -7.02 10.51
C LYS A 284 -13.70 -7.30 9.55
N ARG A 285 -14.65 -6.38 9.39
CA ARG A 285 -15.78 -6.51 8.44
C ARG A 285 -15.55 -5.82 7.10
N ASN A 286 -15.03 -4.59 7.12
CA ASN A 286 -15.08 -3.73 5.94
C ASN A 286 -13.92 -3.95 4.96
N LEU A 287 -12.78 -4.52 5.39
CA LEU A 287 -11.65 -4.81 4.50
C LEU A 287 -12.05 -5.82 3.42
N TRP A 288 -12.51 -7.01 3.83
CA TRP A 288 -12.86 -8.09 2.91
C TRP A 288 -14.13 -7.81 2.11
N LEU A 289 -15.15 -7.17 2.71
CA LEU A 289 -16.34 -6.74 1.96
C LEU A 289 -15.98 -5.71 0.88
N SER A 290 -15.01 -4.81 1.13
CA SER A 290 -14.54 -3.89 0.10
C SER A 290 -13.92 -4.66 -1.07
N ILE A 291 -13.05 -5.64 -0.78
CA ILE A 291 -12.38 -6.46 -1.80
C ILE A 291 -13.38 -7.29 -2.61
N VAL A 292 -14.29 -8.01 -1.95
CA VAL A 292 -15.26 -8.92 -2.59
C VAL A 292 -16.30 -8.18 -3.43
N LEU A 293 -16.58 -6.90 -3.13
CA LEU A 293 -17.44 -6.07 -3.97
C LEU A 293 -16.64 -5.37 -5.11
N ALA A 294 -15.46 -4.84 -4.81
CA ALA A 294 -14.65 -4.08 -5.76
C ALA A 294 -14.09 -4.94 -6.90
N LEU A 295 -13.43 -6.06 -6.59
CA LEU A 295 -12.72 -6.88 -7.58
C LEU A 295 -13.68 -7.40 -8.68
N PRO A 296 -14.81 -8.06 -8.38
CA PRO A 296 -15.78 -8.48 -9.40
C PRO A 296 -16.34 -7.31 -10.23
N SER A 297 -16.51 -6.13 -9.64
CA SER A 297 -16.98 -4.94 -10.35
C SER A 297 -15.95 -4.47 -11.38
N VAL A 298 -14.65 -4.49 -11.04
CA VAL A 298 -13.56 -4.20 -11.99
C VAL A 298 -13.48 -5.27 -13.09
N ILE A 299 -13.64 -6.55 -12.76
CA ILE A 299 -13.64 -7.65 -13.75
C ILE A 299 -14.72 -7.41 -14.82
N ILE A 300 -15.94 -7.06 -14.41
CA ILE A 300 -17.04 -6.76 -15.31
C ILE A 300 -16.71 -5.55 -16.20
N LEU A 301 -16.21 -4.45 -15.61
CA LEU A 301 -15.84 -3.25 -16.37
C LEU A 301 -14.73 -3.51 -17.39
N TYR A 302 -13.68 -4.25 -17.02
CA TYR A 302 -12.57 -4.59 -17.90
C TYR A 302 -12.98 -5.55 -19.01
N LEU A 303 -13.82 -6.55 -18.71
CA LEU A 303 -14.37 -7.46 -19.72
C LEU A 303 -15.21 -6.70 -20.75
N LEU A 304 -16.14 -5.84 -20.29
CA LEU A 304 -16.97 -5.00 -21.16
C LEU A 304 -16.13 -4.02 -22.00
N THR A 305 -15.06 -3.45 -21.43
CA THR A 305 -14.14 -2.56 -22.14
C THR A 305 -13.41 -3.30 -23.27
N ASN A 306 -12.94 -4.53 -23.02
CA ASN A 306 -12.28 -5.33 -24.06
C ASN A 306 -13.27 -5.80 -25.14
N ILE A 307 -14.51 -6.17 -24.77
CA ILE A 307 -15.57 -6.46 -25.73
C ILE A 307 -15.82 -5.23 -26.63
N SER A 308 -15.86 -4.02 -26.07
CA SER A 308 -15.99 -2.77 -26.84
C SER A 308 -14.84 -2.50 -27.82
N TYR A 309 -13.60 -2.88 -27.48
CA TYR A 309 -12.51 -2.82 -28.44
C TYR A 309 -12.73 -3.77 -29.63
N PHE A 310 -13.27 -4.97 -29.40
CA PHE A 310 -13.53 -5.97 -30.45
C PHE A 310 -14.81 -5.71 -31.28
N THR A 311 -15.78 -4.91 -30.81
CA THR A 311 -16.92 -4.49 -31.67
C THR A 311 -16.56 -3.38 -32.66
N VAL A 312 -15.35 -2.82 -32.56
CA VAL A 312 -14.86 -1.70 -33.39
C VAL A 312 -13.61 -2.06 -34.18
N MET A 313 -12.70 -2.85 -33.62
CA MET A 313 -11.43 -3.24 -34.25
C MET A 313 -11.32 -4.75 -34.48
N ASN A 314 -10.55 -5.14 -35.49
CA ASN A 314 -10.10 -6.53 -35.67
C ASN A 314 -8.77 -6.79 -34.94
N LYS A 315 -8.34 -8.07 -34.86
CA LYS A 315 -7.10 -8.46 -34.17
C LYS A 315 -5.85 -7.73 -34.67
N ALA A 316 -5.72 -7.53 -35.99
CA ALA A 316 -4.54 -6.88 -36.57
C ALA A 316 -4.50 -5.38 -36.24
N THR A 317 -5.62 -4.67 -36.37
CA THR A 317 -5.73 -3.23 -36.03
C THR A 317 -5.40 -2.96 -34.56
N LEU A 318 -5.84 -3.83 -33.64
CA LEU A 318 -5.53 -3.68 -32.21
C LEU A 318 -4.03 -3.90 -31.94
N LEU A 319 -3.41 -4.89 -32.60
CA LEU A 319 -1.98 -5.19 -32.45
C LEU A 319 -1.06 -4.15 -33.12
N SER A 320 -1.50 -3.51 -34.23
CA SER A 320 -0.74 -2.45 -34.88
C SER A 320 -0.83 -1.10 -34.14
N SER A 321 -1.98 -0.79 -33.53
CA SER A 321 -2.18 0.47 -32.78
C SER A 321 -1.13 0.67 -31.68
N THR A 322 -0.57 1.87 -31.58
CA THR A 322 0.33 2.29 -30.49
C THR A 322 -0.44 2.66 -29.22
N ALA A 323 -1.70 3.09 -29.35
CA ALA A 323 -2.55 3.56 -28.28
C ALA A 323 -4.00 3.10 -28.54
N VAL A 324 -4.33 1.90 -28.06
CA VAL A 324 -5.53 1.12 -28.44
C VAL A 324 -6.83 1.94 -28.40
N ALA A 325 -7.03 2.74 -27.35
CA ALA A 325 -8.25 3.53 -27.20
C ALA A 325 -8.33 4.77 -28.11
N VAL A 326 -7.20 5.23 -28.67
CA VAL A 326 -7.18 6.31 -29.67
C VAL A 326 -7.69 5.77 -31.01
N THR A 327 -7.12 4.67 -31.49
CA THR A 327 -7.56 3.99 -32.73
C THR A 327 -9.00 3.48 -32.62
N TRP A 328 -9.41 3.00 -31.43
CA TRP A 328 -10.81 2.72 -31.15
C TRP A 328 -11.67 3.98 -31.32
N GLY A 329 -11.28 5.11 -30.73
CA GLY A 329 -12.03 6.36 -30.78
C GLY A 329 -12.14 6.96 -32.18
N GLU A 330 -11.10 6.86 -33.00
CA GLU A 330 -11.10 7.31 -34.40
C GLU A 330 -12.22 6.61 -35.19
N ILE A 331 -12.31 5.29 -35.07
CA ILE A 331 -13.30 4.45 -35.76
C ILE A 331 -14.69 4.55 -35.10
N ALA A 332 -14.74 4.67 -33.77
CA ALA A 332 -15.97 4.63 -32.98
C ALA A 332 -16.72 5.97 -32.93
N LEU A 333 -16.00 7.08 -32.75
CA LEU A 333 -16.50 8.41 -32.39
C LEU A 333 -16.20 9.50 -33.43
N GLY A 334 -15.32 9.24 -34.41
CA GLY A 334 -14.95 10.23 -35.42
C GLY A 334 -14.34 11.51 -34.81
N PRO A 335 -14.75 12.73 -35.22
CA PRO A 335 -14.12 13.98 -34.79
C PRO A 335 -14.03 14.22 -33.27
N VAL A 336 -14.92 13.59 -32.49
CA VAL A 336 -14.94 13.71 -31.02
C VAL A 336 -13.74 13.00 -30.36
N VAL A 337 -13.02 12.14 -31.09
CA VAL A 337 -11.88 11.37 -30.57
C VAL A 337 -10.85 12.24 -29.85
N ARG A 338 -10.62 13.49 -30.26
CA ARG A 338 -9.57 14.37 -29.72
C ARG A 338 -9.61 14.53 -28.19
N VAL A 339 -10.79 14.37 -27.57
CA VAL A 339 -10.96 14.45 -26.10
C VAL A 339 -10.49 13.17 -25.38
N LEU A 340 -10.62 12.00 -26.01
CA LEU A 340 -10.39 10.70 -25.39
C LEU A 340 -8.91 10.44 -25.01
N PRO A 341 -7.90 10.69 -25.87
CA PRO A 341 -6.49 10.56 -25.48
C PRO A 341 -6.10 11.50 -24.35
N ILE A 342 -6.68 12.71 -24.30
CA ILE A 342 -6.43 13.71 -23.26
C ILE A 342 -6.99 13.23 -21.91
N LEU A 343 -8.20 12.65 -21.88
CA LEU A 343 -8.74 12.06 -20.64
C LEU A 343 -7.91 10.86 -20.15
N ILE A 344 -7.42 10.02 -21.07
CA ILE A 344 -6.56 8.87 -20.75
C ILE A 344 -5.17 9.31 -20.27
N SER A 345 -4.59 10.36 -20.85
CA SER A 345 -3.31 10.89 -20.40
C SER A 345 -3.44 11.51 -19.00
N ILE A 346 -4.49 12.31 -18.75
CA ILE A 346 -4.84 12.84 -17.42
C ILE A 346 -5.00 11.71 -16.39
N SER A 347 -5.68 10.61 -16.76
CA SER A 347 -5.78 9.39 -15.94
C SER A 347 -4.41 8.78 -15.59
N ALA A 348 -3.54 8.62 -16.58
CA ALA A 348 -2.21 8.04 -16.42
C ALA A 348 -1.28 8.92 -15.55
N LEU A 349 -1.29 10.24 -15.78
CA LEU A 349 -0.56 11.23 -14.98
C LEU A 349 -1.03 11.22 -13.52
N GLY A 350 -2.34 11.06 -13.29
CA GLY A 350 -2.92 10.94 -11.96
C GLY A 350 -2.51 9.68 -11.21
N SER A 351 -2.49 8.53 -11.90
CA SER A 351 -1.89 7.32 -11.33
C SER A 351 -0.39 7.50 -11.05
N GLY A 352 0.37 8.14 -11.94
CA GLY A 352 1.80 8.44 -11.73
C GLY A 352 2.05 9.34 -10.51
N ASN A 353 1.20 10.34 -10.29
CA ASN A 353 1.21 11.21 -9.11
C ASN A 353 0.94 10.41 -7.81
N GLY A 354 -0.07 9.54 -7.82
CA GLY A 354 -0.39 8.65 -6.69
C GLY A 354 0.74 7.66 -6.38
N SER A 355 1.37 7.09 -7.41
CA SER A 355 2.55 6.22 -7.25
C SER A 355 3.72 6.99 -6.66
N LEU A 356 4.10 8.16 -7.18
CA LEU A 356 5.22 8.95 -6.62
C LEU A 356 4.97 9.33 -5.15
N PHE A 357 3.76 9.79 -4.82
CA PHE A 357 3.37 10.19 -3.47
C PHE A 357 3.43 9.03 -2.46
N SER A 358 2.85 7.88 -2.81
CA SER A 358 2.87 6.68 -1.96
C SER A 358 4.28 6.07 -1.82
N SER A 359 5.08 6.14 -2.86
CA SER A 359 6.43 5.55 -2.88
C SER A 359 7.43 6.32 -2.02
N ALA A 360 7.31 7.65 -1.94
CA ALA A 360 8.11 8.43 -1.01
C ALA A 360 7.78 8.11 0.47
N ARG A 361 6.50 7.88 0.79
CA ARG A 361 6.07 7.37 2.12
C ARG A 361 6.57 5.95 2.37
N TYR A 362 6.59 5.10 1.36
CA TYR A 362 7.14 3.75 1.47
C TYR A 362 8.65 3.76 1.81
N CYS A 363 9.43 4.66 1.19
CA CYS A 363 10.84 4.86 1.55
C CYS A 363 11.03 5.32 3.00
N MET A 364 10.14 6.21 3.48
CA MET A 364 10.12 6.67 4.87
C MET A 364 9.89 5.50 5.83
N VAL A 365 8.88 4.66 5.59
CA VAL A 365 8.62 3.45 6.42
C VAL A 365 9.79 2.47 6.35
N GLY A 366 10.39 2.26 5.18
CA GLY A 366 11.59 1.42 5.04
C GLY A 366 12.78 1.91 5.87
N ALA A 367 12.96 3.23 6.04
CA ALA A 367 13.96 3.81 6.93
C ALA A 367 13.55 3.69 8.42
N GLN A 368 12.26 3.81 8.74
CA GLN A 368 11.77 3.59 10.11
C GLN A 368 12.01 2.15 10.61
N TYR A 369 11.95 1.15 9.73
CA TYR A 369 12.38 -0.24 10.02
C TYR A 369 13.90 -0.45 10.06
N GLY A 370 14.71 0.58 9.76
CA GLY A 370 16.18 0.48 9.68
C GLY A 370 16.70 -0.22 8.42
N TYR A 371 15.85 -0.45 7.41
CA TYR A 371 16.22 -1.11 6.14
C TYR A 371 16.70 -0.12 5.06
N LEU A 372 16.41 1.17 5.23
CA LEU A 372 16.96 2.26 4.41
C LEU A 372 17.63 3.31 5.31
N PRO A 373 18.60 4.10 4.81
CA PRO A 373 19.25 5.16 5.57
C PRO A 373 18.27 6.20 6.15
N ASP A 374 18.56 6.69 7.37
CA ASP A 374 17.72 7.63 8.15
C ASP A 374 17.32 8.92 7.38
N VAL A 375 18.09 9.32 6.37
CA VAL A 375 17.76 10.46 5.48
C VAL A 375 16.40 10.29 4.80
N PHE A 376 15.95 9.05 4.51
CA PHE A 376 14.64 8.81 3.90
C PHE A 376 13.47 8.90 4.89
N ALA A 377 13.74 8.88 6.20
CA ALA A 377 12.74 9.19 7.23
C ALA A 377 12.52 10.72 7.41
N CYS A 378 13.32 11.57 6.75
CA CYS A 378 13.28 13.02 6.95
C CYS A 378 12.14 13.71 6.19
N ILE A 379 11.47 14.66 6.87
CA ILE A 379 10.33 15.43 6.35
C ILE A 379 10.64 16.93 6.38
N HIS A 380 10.26 17.67 5.33
CA HIS A 380 10.56 19.10 5.20
C HIS A 380 9.73 19.99 6.15
N LYS A 381 10.39 20.62 7.13
CA LYS A 381 9.79 21.38 8.26
C LYS A 381 8.62 22.32 7.91
N LYS A 382 8.70 23.08 6.79
CA LYS A 382 7.63 24.04 6.38
C LYS A 382 6.56 23.47 5.45
N LYS A 383 6.75 22.27 4.86
CA LYS A 383 5.87 21.72 3.80
C LYS A 383 5.28 20.35 4.13
N LEU A 384 5.84 19.66 5.13
CA LEU A 384 5.47 18.30 5.55
C LEU A 384 5.58 17.26 4.40
N THR A 385 6.59 17.45 3.53
CA THR A 385 6.87 16.61 2.36
C THR A 385 8.15 15.76 2.55
N PRO A 386 8.14 14.47 2.22
CA PRO A 386 9.32 13.58 2.31
C PRO A 386 10.23 13.73 1.08
N ILE A 387 10.88 14.89 0.96
CA ILE A 387 11.66 15.27 -0.25
C ILE A 387 12.73 14.24 -0.64
N PRO A 388 13.55 13.66 0.27
CA PRO A 388 14.57 12.68 -0.11
C PRO A 388 13.99 11.43 -0.80
N GLY A 389 12.81 10.96 -0.35
CA GLY A 389 12.10 9.86 -0.99
C GLY A 389 11.55 10.23 -2.37
N ILE A 390 11.00 11.44 -2.53
CA ILE A 390 10.50 11.95 -3.82
C ILE A 390 11.66 12.05 -4.84
N VAL A 391 12.82 12.55 -4.41
CA VAL A 391 14.02 12.68 -5.26
C VAL A 391 14.53 11.31 -5.69
N LEU A 392 14.70 10.36 -4.77
CA LEU A 392 15.14 8.99 -5.08
C LEU A 392 14.22 8.33 -6.12
N GLN A 393 12.91 8.33 -5.85
CA GLN A 393 11.92 7.68 -6.72
C GLN A 393 11.88 8.32 -8.12
N GLY A 394 11.92 9.66 -8.21
CA GLY A 394 11.92 10.37 -9.48
C GLY A 394 13.19 10.15 -10.31
N VAL A 395 14.37 10.17 -9.69
CA VAL A 395 15.65 9.95 -10.39
C VAL A 395 15.73 8.53 -10.95
N ILE A 396 15.33 7.50 -10.19
CA ILE A 396 15.33 6.13 -10.69
C ILE A 396 14.28 5.94 -11.80
N ALA A 397 13.09 6.53 -11.67
CA ALA A 397 12.05 6.47 -12.70
C ALA A 397 12.52 7.11 -14.02
N ILE A 398 13.21 8.26 -13.96
CA ILE A 398 13.85 8.89 -15.13
C ILE A 398 14.90 7.96 -15.75
N GLY A 399 15.73 7.32 -14.93
CA GLY A 399 16.71 6.33 -15.39
C GLY A 399 16.07 5.14 -16.11
N LEU A 400 14.95 4.62 -15.63
CA LEU A 400 14.22 3.51 -16.24
C LEU A 400 13.49 3.90 -17.54
N CYS A 401 13.05 5.15 -17.68
CA CYS A 401 12.41 5.67 -18.90
C CYS A 401 13.34 5.73 -20.12
N LEU A 402 14.67 5.79 -19.93
CA LEU A 402 15.63 5.96 -21.03
C LEU A 402 15.82 4.66 -21.87
N PRO A 403 16.32 3.54 -21.31
CA PRO A 403 16.59 2.33 -22.10
C PRO A 403 15.35 1.48 -22.39
N SER A 404 14.24 1.70 -21.68
CA SER A 404 13.13 0.75 -21.62
C SER A 404 11.92 1.18 -22.45
N ASN A 405 11.08 0.21 -22.79
CA ASN A 405 9.77 0.40 -23.41
C ASN A 405 8.65 -0.07 -22.46
N ILE A 406 7.42 0.41 -22.66
CA ILE A 406 6.27 0.17 -21.78
C ILE A 406 6.06 -1.32 -21.50
N ASP A 407 5.99 -2.15 -22.55
CA ASP A 407 5.83 -3.61 -22.45
C ASP A 407 6.92 -4.24 -21.55
N GLY A 408 8.19 -3.90 -21.79
CA GLY A 408 9.33 -4.45 -21.05
C GLY A 408 9.43 -3.97 -19.59
N LEU A 409 8.97 -2.75 -19.29
CA LEU A 409 8.85 -2.28 -17.91
C LEU A 409 7.72 -2.98 -17.15
N ILE A 410 6.61 -3.31 -17.84
CA ILE A 410 5.52 -4.12 -17.27
C ILE A 410 5.99 -5.54 -16.98
N ASP A 411 6.76 -6.16 -17.89
CA ASP A 411 7.37 -7.46 -17.69
C ASP A 411 8.33 -7.46 -16.49
N PHE A 412 9.25 -6.49 -16.44
CA PHE A 412 10.24 -6.31 -15.36
C PHE A 412 9.57 -6.06 -13.99
N PHE A 413 8.57 -5.18 -13.94
CA PHE A 413 7.76 -4.93 -12.74
C PHE A 413 7.03 -6.21 -12.30
N SER A 414 6.33 -6.87 -13.22
CA SER A 414 5.51 -8.05 -12.90
C SER A 414 6.37 -9.22 -12.40
N PHE A 415 7.52 -9.46 -13.02
CA PHE A 415 8.47 -10.48 -12.57
C PHE A 415 8.89 -10.26 -11.11
N SER A 416 9.36 -9.05 -10.78
CA SER A 416 9.76 -8.74 -9.40
C SER A 416 8.59 -8.69 -8.42
N ALA A 417 7.41 -8.21 -8.83
CA ALA A 417 6.23 -8.16 -7.98
C ALA A 417 5.72 -9.56 -7.61
N TRP A 418 5.64 -10.47 -8.58
CA TRP A 418 5.13 -11.82 -8.34
C TRP A 418 6.06 -12.69 -7.48
N ILE A 419 7.37 -12.42 -7.44
CA ILE A 419 8.26 -13.02 -6.42
C ILE A 419 7.76 -12.67 -5.00
N PHE A 420 7.54 -11.38 -4.73
CA PHE A 420 7.17 -10.91 -3.39
C PHE A 420 5.69 -11.15 -3.03
N TYR A 421 4.79 -11.19 -4.02
CA TYR A 421 3.43 -11.68 -3.78
C TYR A 421 3.43 -13.17 -3.39
N GLY A 422 4.20 -14.02 -4.08
CA GLY A 422 4.36 -15.44 -3.71
C GLY A 422 4.93 -15.64 -2.31
N ILE A 423 5.91 -14.81 -1.92
CA ILE A 423 6.45 -14.76 -0.55
C ILE A 423 5.35 -14.37 0.45
N THR A 424 4.54 -13.34 0.18
CA THR A 424 3.44 -12.94 1.08
C THR A 424 2.33 -13.99 1.18
N PHE A 425 1.95 -14.67 0.09
CA PHE A 425 1.01 -15.79 0.16
C PHE A 425 1.57 -16.98 0.95
N SER A 426 2.89 -17.21 0.85
CA SER A 426 3.60 -18.19 1.67
C SER A 426 3.60 -17.78 3.15
N ALA A 427 3.70 -16.49 3.47
CA ALA A 427 3.53 -15.97 4.83
C ALA A 427 2.12 -16.26 5.38
N THR A 428 1.06 -16.01 4.59
CA THR A 428 -0.32 -16.38 4.97
C THR A 428 -0.45 -17.89 5.22
N LEU A 429 0.22 -18.73 4.43
CA LEU A 429 0.26 -20.18 4.64
C LEU A 429 1.01 -20.56 5.93
N CYS A 430 2.18 -19.99 6.19
CA CYS A 430 2.92 -20.17 7.45
C CYS A 430 2.06 -19.82 8.67
N CYS A 431 1.36 -18.69 8.62
CA CYS A 431 0.45 -18.25 9.67
C CYS A 431 -0.71 -19.23 9.94
N LYS A 432 -1.12 -20.11 9.02
CA LYS A 432 -2.09 -21.18 9.30
C LYS A 432 -1.53 -22.23 10.27
N PHE A 433 -0.22 -22.50 10.20
CA PHE A 433 0.44 -23.57 10.95
C PHE A 433 1.07 -23.09 12.26
N THR A 434 1.58 -21.86 12.31
CA THR A 434 2.19 -21.27 13.51
C THR A 434 1.13 -20.65 14.42
N MET A 435 0.37 -19.68 13.92
CA MET A 435 -0.61 -18.89 14.68
C MET A 435 -1.98 -19.58 14.77
N LYS A 436 -2.05 -20.90 14.99
CA LYS A 436 -3.30 -21.70 14.92
C LYS A 436 -4.45 -21.07 15.70
N ASN A 437 -4.22 -20.69 16.95
CA ASN A 437 -5.25 -20.21 17.89
C ASN A 437 -5.68 -18.74 17.67
N ALA A 438 -5.09 -18.02 16.72
CA ALA A 438 -5.43 -16.62 16.47
C ALA A 438 -6.82 -16.45 15.83
N GLU A 439 -7.57 -15.44 16.29
CA GLU A 439 -8.92 -15.13 15.81
C GLU A 439 -8.91 -14.62 14.36
N ARG A 440 -9.19 -15.52 13.41
CA ARG A 440 -9.29 -15.19 11.98
C ARG A 440 -10.71 -14.80 11.61
N VAL A 441 -10.90 -13.56 11.18
CA VAL A 441 -12.19 -13.07 10.69
C VAL A 441 -12.47 -13.53 9.26
N ILE A 442 -11.41 -13.64 8.45
CA ILE A 442 -11.41 -14.34 7.16
C ILE A 442 -10.44 -15.51 7.28
N SER A 443 -10.85 -16.70 6.88
CA SER A 443 -9.96 -17.85 6.75
C SER A 443 -10.05 -18.37 5.32
N VAL A 444 -9.07 -18.02 4.49
CA VAL A 444 -8.95 -18.54 3.13
C VAL A 444 -8.61 -20.03 3.21
N PRO A 445 -9.33 -20.93 2.51
CA PRO A 445 -8.99 -22.36 2.48
C PRO A 445 -7.56 -22.60 2.00
N ILE A 446 -6.82 -23.45 2.71
CA ILE A 446 -5.42 -23.81 2.40
C ILE A 446 -5.22 -24.21 0.91
N PRO A 447 -6.12 -24.98 0.26
CA PRO A 447 -5.97 -25.29 -1.17
C PRO A 447 -5.93 -24.05 -2.08
N LEU A 448 -6.67 -22.98 -1.77
CA LEU A 448 -6.63 -21.74 -2.56
C LEU A 448 -5.32 -20.97 -2.35
N ILE A 449 -4.76 -21.01 -1.13
CA ILE A 449 -3.44 -20.42 -0.83
C ILE A 449 -2.34 -21.19 -1.59
N ILE A 450 -2.41 -22.52 -1.65
CA ILE A 450 -1.49 -23.35 -2.44
C ILE A 450 -1.64 -23.04 -3.94
N ILE A 451 -2.87 -22.90 -4.46
CA ILE A 451 -3.12 -22.55 -5.86
C ILE A 451 -2.51 -21.18 -6.23
N ILE A 452 -2.69 -20.14 -5.41
CA ILE A 452 -2.12 -18.82 -5.73
C ILE A 452 -0.58 -18.80 -5.62
N ILE A 453 0.01 -19.61 -4.72
CA ILE A 453 1.47 -19.84 -4.67
C ILE A 453 1.96 -20.55 -5.94
N LEU A 454 1.27 -21.60 -6.41
CA LEU A 454 1.64 -22.30 -7.65
C LEU A 454 1.50 -21.39 -8.88
N ILE A 455 0.48 -20.55 -8.94
CA ILE A 455 0.31 -19.52 -9.99
C ILE A 455 1.46 -18.51 -9.91
N SER A 456 1.83 -18.06 -8.72
CA SER A 456 2.99 -17.18 -8.51
C SER A 456 4.30 -17.79 -9.01
N ILE A 457 4.54 -19.07 -8.72
CA ILE A 457 5.73 -19.80 -9.19
C ILE A 457 5.73 -19.92 -10.72
N TYR A 458 4.59 -20.28 -11.32
CA TYR A 458 4.43 -20.30 -12.79
C TYR A 458 4.68 -18.92 -13.42
N LEU A 459 4.16 -17.84 -12.83
CA LEU A 459 4.35 -16.47 -13.31
C LEU A 459 5.79 -15.98 -13.18
N VAL A 460 6.60 -16.52 -12.27
CA VAL A 460 8.04 -16.21 -12.18
C VAL A 460 8.87 -17.07 -13.16
N ILE A 461 8.58 -18.37 -13.26
CA ILE A 461 9.38 -19.30 -14.06
C ILE A 461 9.05 -19.24 -15.57
N ALA A 462 7.77 -19.21 -15.94
CA ALA A 462 7.37 -19.36 -17.34
C ALA A 462 7.90 -18.25 -18.26
N PRO A 463 7.89 -16.95 -17.89
CA PRO A 463 8.46 -15.88 -18.73
C PRO A 463 9.96 -16.02 -18.97
N VAL A 464 10.72 -16.46 -17.96
CA VAL A 464 12.18 -16.69 -18.07
C VAL A 464 12.49 -17.80 -19.09
N ILE A 465 11.63 -18.80 -19.21
CA ILE A 465 11.76 -19.87 -20.23
C ILE A 465 11.15 -19.44 -21.58
N ALA A 466 10.09 -18.62 -21.57
CA ALA A 466 9.40 -18.13 -22.76
C ALA A 466 10.27 -17.20 -23.62
N ALA A 467 10.87 -16.23 -22.96
CA ALA A 467 11.68 -15.18 -23.54
C ALA A 467 12.73 -14.80 -22.48
N PRO A 468 13.92 -15.44 -22.48
CA PRO A 468 14.98 -15.14 -21.52
C PRO A 468 15.56 -13.73 -21.76
N GLN A 469 14.83 -12.71 -21.33
CA GLN A 469 15.24 -11.32 -21.36
C GLN A 469 16.34 -11.08 -20.32
N LEU A 470 17.39 -10.35 -20.70
CA LEU A 470 18.45 -9.94 -19.78
C LEU A 470 17.89 -9.18 -18.55
N GLY A 471 16.76 -8.49 -18.71
CA GLY A 471 16.05 -7.81 -17.63
C GLY A 471 15.64 -8.72 -16.45
N PHE A 472 15.21 -9.97 -16.69
CA PHE A 472 14.86 -10.89 -15.60
C PHE A 472 16.08 -11.38 -14.82
N LEU A 473 17.20 -11.60 -15.52
CA LEU A 473 18.48 -11.95 -14.89
C LEU A 473 19.01 -10.77 -14.07
N LEU A 474 19.00 -9.56 -14.63
CA LEU A 474 19.42 -8.33 -13.93
C LEU A 474 18.51 -8.03 -12.73
N ALA A 475 17.19 -8.22 -12.84
CA ALA A 475 16.27 -8.11 -11.71
C ALA A 475 16.63 -9.09 -10.60
N SER A 476 16.83 -10.37 -10.93
CA SER A 476 17.17 -11.42 -9.96
C SER A 476 18.50 -11.14 -9.26
N LEU A 477 19.53 -10.73 -10.02
CA LEU A 477 20.83 -10.34 -9.48
C LEU A 477 20.75 -9.09 -8.61
N PHE A 478 19.96 -8.08 -9.00
CA PHE A 478 19.79 -6.85 -8.23
C PHE A 478 19.02 -7.09 -6.91
N ILE A 479 18.01 -7.97 -6.91
CA ILE A 479 17.31 -8.39 -5.69
C ILE A 479 18.33 -9.03 -4.75
N LEU A 480 19.09 -10.02 -5.21
CA LEU A 480 20.11 -10.70 -4.40
C LEU A 480 21.25 -9.77 -3.95
N PHE A 481 21.60 -8.76 -4.75
CA PHE A 481 22.61 -7.75 -4.41
C PHE A 481 22.23 -6.90 -3.18
N GLY A 482 20.93 -6.79 -2.86
CA GLY A 482 20.49 -6.22 -1.58
C GLY A 482 21.10 -6.89 -0.35
N LEU A 483 21.42 -8.19 -0.41
CA LEU A 483 22.07 -8.92 0.69
C LEU A 483 23.47 -8.36 1.02
N VAL A 484 24.16 -7.76 0.04
CA VAL A 484 25.47 -7.12 0.22
C VAL A 484 25.35 -5.86 1.09
N PHE A 485 24.20 -5.18 1.08
CA PHE A 485 23.90 -4.04 1.96
C PHE A 485 23.26 -4.47 3.29
N TYR A 486 22.43 -5.53 3.28
CA TYR A 486 21.83 -6.09 4.48
C TYR A 486 22.88 -6.49 5.53
N TYR A 487 23.92 -7.23 5.13
CA TYR A 487 24.92 -7.75 6.09
C TYR A 487 25.67 -6.65 6.88
N PRO A 488 26.29 -5.63 6.25
CA PRO A 488 26.97 -4.56 6.98
C PRO A 488 25.99 -3.62 7.71
N PHE A 489 24.92 -3.15 7.06
CA PHE A 489 24.14 -2.03 7.57
C PHE A 489 22.96 -2.43 8.47
N VAL A 490 22.33 -3.58 8.23
CA VAL A 490 21.19 -4.06 9.04
C VAL A 490 21.63 -5.09 10.07
N TYR A 491 22.35 -6.14 9.65
CA TYR A 491 22.76 -7.23 10.53
C TYR A 491 23.95 -6.85 11.43
N ARG A 492 25.03 -6.30 10.88
CA ARG A 492 26.18 -5.79 11.66
C ARG A 492 25.99 -4.39 12.22
N LYS A 493 24.96 -3.66 11.79
CA LYS A 493 24.63 -2.29 12.23
C LYS A 493 25.80 -1.29 12.14
N ILE A 494 26.65 -1.45 11.11
CA ILE A 494 27.82 -0.59 10.88
C ILE A 494 27.35 0.82 10.54
N GLU A 495 27.78 1.79 11.35
CA GLU A 495 27.41 3.20 11.17
C GLU A 495 28.39 3.93 10.26
N ILE A 496 27.87 4.78 9.37
CA ILE A 496 28.66 5.74 8.60
C ILE A 496 28.47 7.11 9.25
N ASN A 497 29.56 7.76 9.66
CA ASN A 497 29.55 9.01 10.43
C ASN A 497 28.79 10.18 9.78
N PHE A 498 28.54 10.15 8.46
CA PHE A 498 27.74 11.15 7.76
C PHE A 498 26.22 10.94 7.92
N ILE A 499 25.77 9.71 8.21
CA ILE A 499 24.36 9.33 8.29
C ILE A 499 23.84 9.43 9.75
N SER A 500 24.70 9.17 10.74
CA SER A 500 24.33 9.18 12.17
C SER A 500 23.73 10.51 12.66
N ILE A 501 24.03 11.63 11.98
CA ILE A 501 23.47 12.98 12.21
C ILE A 501 21.92 12.99 12.23
N TYR A 502 21.28 12.10 11.47
CA TYR A 502 19.82 12.01 11.36
C TYR A 502 19.16 11.02 12.33
N LYS A 503 19.95 10.08 12.89
CA LYS A 503 19.49 8.87 13.60
C LYS A 503 18.74 9.13 14.91
N ASN A 504 18.95 10.30 15.51
CA ASN A 504 18.28 10.77 16.73
C ASN A 504 17.04 11.65 16.47
N LYS A 505 16.59 11.78 15.21
CA LYS A 505 15.44 12.63 14.82
C LYS A 505 14.36 11.88 14.01
N ALA A 506 14.58 10.62 13.66
CA ALA A 506 13.61 9.77 12.98
C ALA A 506 12.70 9.03 13.99
N PRO A 507 11.36 9.17 13.94
CA PRO A 507 10.46 8.40 14.78
C PRO A 507 10.44 6.93 14.32
N ARG A 508 10.83 6.02 15.21
CA ARG A 508 10.85 4.56 14.96
C ARG A 508 9.46 3.94 15.21
N PRO A 509 9.13 2.79 14.59
CA PRO A 509 7.92 2.06 14.96
C PRO A 509 8.08 1.47 16.38
N PRO A 510 6.98 1.20 17.09
CA PRO A 510 7.04 0.48 18.37
C PRO A 510 7.67 -0.92 18.17
N PRO A 511 8.35 -1.46 19.19
CA PRO A 511 8.96 -2.79 19.12
C PRO A 511 7.93 -3.88 18.76
N SER A 512 8.39 -4.99 18.20
CA SER A 512 7.51 -6.15 18.00
C SER A 512 7.23 -6.85 19.33
N THR A 513 6.11 -7.56 19.37
CA THR A 513 5.78 -8.46 20.49
C THR A 513 6.84 -9.55 20.65
N VAL A 514 7.61 -9.85 19.61
CA VAL A 514 8.76 -10.76 19.61
C VAL A 514 9.99 -10.09 20.25
N ASP A 515 10.30 -8.83 19.91
CA ASP A 515 11.38 -8.08 20.56
C ASP A 515 11.19 -8.00 22.08
N LEU A 516 9.95 -7.79 22.54
CA LEU A 516 9.58 -7.79 23.96
C LEU A 516 9.70 -9.17 24.61
N TYR A 517 9.12 -10.22 24.00
CA TYR A 517 9.26 -11.58 24.52
C TYR A 517 10.73 -12.04 24.63
N PHE A 518 11.60 -11.62 23.71
CA PHE A 518 13.01 -12.00 23.73
C PHE A 518 13.91 -11.06 24.55
N SER A 519 13.53 -9.80 24.81
CA SER A 519 14.20 -9.03 25.88
C SER A 519 13.98 -9.70 27.24
N ASP A 520 12.76 -10.17 27.50
CA ASP A 520 12.42 -10.80 28.77
C ASP A 520 13.13 -12.16 28.93
N ILE A 521 13.28 -12.95 27.85
CA ILE A 521 14.05 -14.20 27.88
C ILE A 521 15.56 -13.94 28.04
N ALA A 522 16.11 -12.90 27.41
CA ALA A 522 17.53 -12.57 27.50
C ALA A 522 17.95 -12.04 28.88
N VAL A 523 17.02 -11.41 29.62
CA VAL A 523 17.25 -10.96 31.00
C VAL A 523 17.09 -12.11 32.00
N ASN A 524 16.16 -13.05 31.76
CA ASN A 524 15.84 -14.13 32.72
C ASN A 524 16.66 -15.43 32.57
N THR A 525 17.79 -15.43 31.86
CA THR A 525 18.61 -16.64 31.59
C THR A 525 19.96 -16.67 32.31
N THR A 526 20.00 -16.30 33.60
CA THR A 526 21.07 -16.66 34.54
C THR A 526 20.62 -17.79 35.49
N PRO A 527 21.31 -18.95 35.55
CA PRO A 527 20.86 -20.07 36.37
C PRO A 527 21.24 -19.86 37.84
N ILE A 528 20.25 -19.61 38.69
CA ILE A 528 20.38 -19.75 40.15
C ILE A 528 19.97 -21.17 40.53
N VAL A 529 20.83 -21.85 41.27
CA VAL A 529 20.64 -23.21 41.79
C VAL A 529 20.26 -23.15 43.26
N ASP A 530 19.43 -24.11 43.69
CA ASP A 530 19.00 -24.41 45.07
C ASP A 530 18.28 -23.30 45.86
N GLY A 531 16.96 -23.47 45.99
CA GLY A 531 16.49 -24.13 47.22
C GLY A 531 16.36 -23.31 48.51
N ASP A 532 15.66 -22.17 48.50
CA ASP A 532 14.59 -21.98 49.49
C ASP A 532 13.47 -21.06 48.95
N SER A 533 12.23 -21.25 49.43
CA SER A 533 11.04 -20.75 48.71
C SER A 533 10.28 -19.60 49.40
N ALA A 534 9.61 -18.81 48.56
CA ALA A 534 8.55 -17.85 48.90
C ALA A 534 8.88 -16.59 49.74
N LYS A 535 10.10 -16.37 50.26
CA LYS A 535 10.45 -15.11 50.97
C LYS A 535 11.36 -14.13 50.24
N GLN A 536 12.26 -14.59 49.37
CA GLN A 536 13.12 -13.67 48.59
C GLN A 536 12.37 -13.02 47.41
N THR A 537 11.27 -13.61 46.94
CA THR A 537 10.50 -13.10 45.81
C THR A 537 9.81 -11.77 46.11
N GLU A 538 9.20 -11.61 47.30
CA GLU A 538 8.57 -10.33 47.71
C GLU A 538 9.61 -9.21 47.84
N ILE A 539 10.76 -9.49 48.45
CA ILE A 539 11.84 -8.52 48.66
C ILE A 539 12.43 -8.06 47.31
N SER A 540 12.57 -8.95 46.33
CA SER A 540 13.00 -8.60 44.97
C SER A 540 11.98 -7.71 44.26
N ILE A 541 10.68 -7.99 44.38
CA ILE A 541 9.62 -7.18 43.78
C ILE A 541 9.56 -5.78 44.42
N GLU A 542 9.71 -5.66 45.74
CA GLU A 542 9.69 -4.36 46.41
C GLU A 542 10.90 -3.48 46.02
N ASN A 543 12.08 -4.10 45.79
CA ASN A 543 13.27 -3.39 45.32
C ASN A 543 13.18 -3.01 43.84
N LEU A 544 12.72 -3.91 42.95
CA LEU A 544 12.43 -3.59 41.55
C LEU A 544 11.43 -2.43 41.43
N THR A 545 10.38 -2.43 42.25
CA THR A 545 9.40 -1.33 42.31
C THR A 545 10.08 0.00 42.66
N LYS A 546 10.98 0.00 43.66
CA LYS A 546 11.74 1.20 44.07
C LYS A 546 12.71 1.69 42.99
N GLU A 547 13.40 0.79 42.27
CA GLU A 547 14.30 1.16 41.17
C GLU A 547 13.54 1.72 39.97
N VAL A 548 12.40 1.13 39.58
CA VAL A 548 11.53 1.67 38.52
C VAL A 548 11.01 3.05 38.92
N THR A 549 10.46 3.22 40.13
CA THR A 549 10.01 4.54 40.61
C THR A 549 11.14 5.57 40.63
N ALA A 550 12.37 5.17 41.00
CA ALA A 550 13.53 6.05 40.96
C ALA A 550 13.91 6.47 39.52
N GLN A 551 13.86 5.55 38.56
CA GLN A 551 14.10 5.85 37.14
C GLN A 551 13.01 6.74 36.53
N GLU A 552 11.73 6.53 36.88
CA GLU A 552 10.61 7.38 36.46
C GLU A 552 10.74 8.82 37.00
N ILE A 553 11.15 8.98 38.26
CA ILE A 553 11.43 10.30 38.85
C ILE A 553 12.57 11.00 38.09
N LEU A 554 13.64 10.26 37.76
CA LEU A 554 14.78 10.78 36.99
C LEU A 554 14.39 11.16 35.56
N LEU A 555 13.50 10.39 34.91
CA LEU A 555 12.90 10.72 33.61
C LEU A 555 12.02 11.97 33.69
N HIS A 556 11.16 12.10 34.70
CA HIS A 556 10.30 13.28 34.90
C HIS A 556 11.05 14.54 35.35
N GLN A 557 12.24 14.41 35.94
CA GLN A 557 13.17 15.52 36.11
C GLN A 557 13.76 15.90 34.75
N ARG A 558 14.38 14.94 34.05
CA ARG A 558 15.01 15.16 32.75
C ARG A 558 14.06 15.74 31.68
N HIS A 559 12.79 15.38 31.70
CA HIS A 559 11.78 15.94 30.80
C HIS A 559 11.46 17.41 31.13
N ARG A 560 11.38 17.77 32.42
CA ARG A 560 11.21 19.17 32.85
C ARG A 560 12.45 20.01 32.61
N ASP A 561 13.65 19.43 32.75
CA ASP A 561 14.90 20.10 32.41
C ASP A 561 14.99 20.38 30.90
N LEU A 562 14.49 19.48 30.05
CA LEU A 562 14.36 19.69 28.61
C LEU A 562 13.31 20.77 28.28
N GLU A 563 12.15 20.79 28.94
CA GLU A 563 11.12 21.82 28.75
C GLU A 563 11.58 23.22 29.22
N GLN A 564 12.32 23.31 30.32
CA GLN A 564 12.88 24.59 30.80
C GLN A 564 14.00 25.10 29.90
N ASN A 565 14.88 24.23 29.41
CA ASN A 565 15.94 24.61 28.46
C ASN A 565 15.40 24.92 27.05
N SER A 566 14.26 24.34 26.64
CA SER A 566 13.62 24.63 25.33
C SER A 566 13.24 26.11 25.12
N ASN A 567 13.17 26.91 26.19
CA ASN A 567 12.88 28.35 26.13
C ASN A 567 14.12 29.27 26.13
N LYS A 568 15.34 28.73 25.98
CA LYS A 568 16.56 29.52 25.77
C LYS A 568 17.47 28.91 24.70
N GLU A 569 18.12 29.80 23.94
CA GLU A 569 19.24 29.49 23.02
C GLU A 569 19.00 28.45 21.92
N ILE A 570 18.35 28.88 20.84
CA ILE A 570 18.64 28.37 19.49
C ILE A 570 18.83 29.57 18.54
N GLU A 571 20.06 30.06 18.43
CA GLU A 571 20.45 30.97 17.35
C GLU A 571 20.54 30.22 16.00
N PRO A 572 20.33 30.92 14.86
CA PRO A 572 20.26 30.27 13.56
C PRO A 572 21.63 30.16 12.87
N PHE A 573 22.13 28.94 12.68
CA PHE A 573 23.18 28.67 11.68
C PHE A 573 22.63 27.99 10.44
N CYS A 574 22.85 28.64 9.29
CA CYS A 574 22.46 28.17 7.97
C CYS A 574 23.67 27.79 7.12
N PHE A 575 23.46 26.86 6.18
CA PHE A 575 24.00 26.98 4.83
C PHE A 575 22.78 26.83 3.89
N LEU A 576 22.40 27.82 3.10
CA LEU A 576 23.13 28.44 1.97
C LEU A 576 23.44 27.43 0.86
N LEU A 577 22.45 27.22 0.01
CA LEU A 577 22.69 27.23 -1.44
C LEU A 577 22.37 28.65 -1.91
N ASN A 578 23.38 29.37 -2.42
CA ASN A 578 23.16 30.66 -3.08
C ASN A 578 22.57 30.42 -4.47
N ASP A 579 21.64 31.27 -4.87
CA ASP A 579 21.35 31.54 -6.27
C ASP A 579 20.94 33.02 -6.38
N ASP A 580 21.95 33.90 -6.44
CA ASP A 580 21.78 35.36 -6.48
C ASP A 580 23.06 36.02 -7.04
N SER A 581 23.22 36.04 -8.36
CA SER A 581 24.30 36.80 -9.01
C SER A 581 23.99 37.22 -10.46
N LYS A 582 23.35 38.38 -10.58
CA LYS A 582 23.13 39.21 -11.81
C LYS A 582 22.04 38.76 -12.78
#